data_AF-A0AAU9XUG6-F1
#
_entry.id   AF-A0AAU9XUG6-F1
#
_cell.length_a   1.000
_cell.length_b   1.000
_cell.length_c   1.000
_cell.angle_alpha   90.00
_cell.angle_beta   90.00
_cell.angle_gamma   90.00
#
_symmetry.space_group_name_H-M   'P 1'
#
loop_
_entity.id
_entity.type
_entity.pdbx_description
1 polymer ?
#
loop_
_entity_poly.entity_id
_entity_poly.type
_entity_poly.pdbx_seq_one_letter_code
_entity_poly.pdbx_strand_id
1 'polypeptide(L)'
;MRQNLVFLDVAKTLVKKCPLFLGLRTAEQVEPEKIRRLLPAEVALVADNDEMAAYLIRMMWHESVQRLFSWKPDDMRKPQPSFFNLHSIIENPKMKKTVVALLDQMVIPHWPYLPQRKDTYDTDEEEEGIEGAWSTITDDPLSYHFYYHILDGGEGGRPPKIIESVEDKQIDNKYFSLKDKSCLHLIAKSKNMEALQHPVVRMLIKTKWNSYGFVFLCLQAAFYVIFLLFLSYSLIHGSTRTDPTQYRGVTDFLRGFCEVVTLAMAVFYICEEFNQMRVWLSILLMMAYMGTVTVILLNILIAQMSTTFTQAKNVARLEYDVDRILQLTRMERFPFLNLRVKYYKEGDWISEMKLAQELLEFSEDRNS
;
A
#
# COMPACT_ATOMS: atom_id res chain seq x y z
N MET A 1 -6.69 -10.17 28.15
CA MET A 1 -5.22 -10.20 28.35
C MET A 1 -4.79 -11.20 29.43
N ARG A 2 -5.29 -11.12 30.67
CA ARG A 2 -4.82 -11.99 31.77
C ARG A 2 -5.07 -13.50 31.56
N GLN A 3 -6.17 -13.89 30.91
CA GLN A 3 -6.43 -15.30 30.55
C GLN A 3 -5.44 -15.85 29.51
N ASN A 4 -5.11 -15.10 28.45
CA ASN A 4 -4.17 -15.55 27.40
C ASN A 4 -2.75 -15.80 27.93
N LEU A 5 -2.29 -15.01 28.90
CA LEU A 5 -1.01 -15.21 29.58
C LEU A 5 -0.97 -16.53 30.36
N VAL A 6 -2.04 -16.86 31.09
CA VAL A 6 -2.15 -18.13 31.82
C VAL A 6 -2.14 -19.31 30.86
N PHE A 7 -2.88 -19.23 29.74
CA PHE A 7 -2.86 -20.29 28.72
C PHE A 7 -1.50 -20.44 28.05
N LEU A 8 -0.79 -19.34 27.79
CA LEU A 8 0.56 -19.40 27.23
C LEU A 8 1.56 -20.06 28.17
N ASP A 9 1.51 -19.76 29.47
CA ASP A 9 2.42 -20.35 30.45
C ASP A 9 2.13 -21.83 30.70
N VAL A 10 0.86 -22.23 30.65
CA VAL A 10 0.46 -23.64 30.65
C VAL A 10 0.98 -24.35 29.40
N ALA A 11 0.80 -23.76 28.21
CA ALA A 11 1.30 -24.33 26.95
C ALA A 11 2.83 -24.48 26.96
N LYS A 12 3.57 -23.47 27.45
CA LYS A 12 5.03 -23.55 27.63
C LYS A 12 5.44 -24.69 28.54
N THR A 13 4.71 -24.88 29.64
CA THR A 13 5.01 -25.93 30.62
C THR A 13 4.73 -27.32 30.06
N LEU A 14 3.63 -27.47 29.31
CA LEU A 14 3.26 -28.73 28.66
C LEU A 14 4.24 -29.14 27.57
N VAL A 15 4.60 -28.21 26.67
CA VAL A 15 5.56 -28.48 25.59
C VAL A 15 6.94 -28.84 26.16
N LYS A 16 7.39 -28.15 27.22
CA LYS A 16 8.66 -28.48 27.88
C LYS A 16 8.68 -29.86 28.52
N LYS A 17 7.57 -30.29 29.14
CA LYS A 17 7.51 -31.59 29.80
C LYS A 17 7.21 -32.74 28.86
N CYS A 18 6.48 -32.49 27.77
CA CYS A 18 5.99 -33.51 26.86
C CYS A 18 5.95 -32.95 25.41
N PRO A 19 7.08 -32.95 24.69
CA PRO A 19 7.16 -32.40 23.33
C PRO A 19 6.29 -33.14 22.30
N LEU A 20 5.92 -34.40 22.57
CA LEU A 20 5.01 -35.20 21.74
C LEU A 20 3.63 -34.54 21.52
N PHE A 21 3.20 -33.65 22.42
CA PHE A 21 1.93 -32.91 22.25
C PHE A 21 1.94 -31.95 21.06
N LEU A 22 3.11 -31.56 20.52
CA LEU A 22 3.19 -30.71 19.34
C LEU A 22 2.68 -31.41 18.06
N GLY A 23 2.75 -32.75 18.02
CA GLY A 23 2.26 -33.56 16.90
C GLY A 23 0.81 -34.03 17.04
N LEU A 24 0.20 -33.85 18.22
CA LEU A 24 -1.17 -34.28 18.49
C LEU A 24 -2.17 -33.36 17.79
N ARG A 25 -2.89 -33.91 16.83
CA ARG A 25 -3.91 -33.14 16.08
C ARG A 25 -5.23 -33.11 16.84
N THR A 26 -5.99 -32.02 16.68
CA THR A 26 -7.35 -31.91 17.22
C THR A 26 -8.26 -33.01 16.69
N ALA A 27 -9.26 -33.40 17.50
CA ALA A 27 -10.31 -34.32 17.08
C ALA A 27 -11.13 -33.70 15.93
N GLU A 28 -11.56 -34.51 14.97
CA GLU A 28 -12.49 -34.07 13.92
C GLU A 28 -13.79 -33.57 14.57
N GLN A 29 -14.05 -32.27 14.47
CA GLN A 29 -15.37 -31.71 14.81
C GLN A 29 -16.28 -31.82 13.60
N VAL A 30 -17.42 -32.48 13.78
CA VAL A 30 -18.32 -32.86 12.69
C VAL A 30 -19.24 -31.72 12.25
N GLU A 31 -19.55 -30.72 13.10
CA GLU A 31 -20.41 -29.58 12.75
C GLU A 31 -20.10 -28.33 13.61
N PRO A 32 -20.31 -27.09 13.11
CA PRO A 32 -21.01 -26.73 11.87
C PRO A 32 -20.12 -26.59 10.63
N GLU A 33 -18.80 -26.63 10.77
CA GLU A 33 -17.84 -26.64 9.67
C GLU A 33 -16.90 -27.83 9.86
N LYS A 34 -16.65 -28.62 8.80
CA LYS A 34 -15.70 -29.73 8.84
C LYS A 34 -14.28 -29.18 9.03
N ILE A 35 -13.88 -28.94 10.27
CA ILE A 35 -12.54 -28.49 10.61
C ILE A 35 -11.62 -29.72 10.58
N ARG A 36 -10.66 -29.70 9.66
CA ARG A 36 -9.58 -30.70 9.56
C ARG A 36 -8.90 -30.88 10.93
N ARG A 37 -8.31 -32.04 11.19
CA ARG A 37 -7.44 -32.24 12.36
C ARG A 37 -6.25 -31.27 12.29
N LEU A 38 -6.26 -30.25 13.15
CA LEU A 38 -5.26 -29.18 13.19
C LEU A 38 -4.21 -29.48 14.26
N LEU A 39 -2.95 -29.16 13.97
CA LEU A 39 -1.88 -29.13 14.97
C LEU A 39 -2.09 -27.95 15.93
N PRO A 40 -1.56 -28.01 17.16
CA PRO A 40 -1.69 -26.90 18.11
C PRO A 40 -1.17 -25.57 17.55
N ALA A 41 -0.10 -25.61 16.75
CA ALA A 41 0.43 -24.44 16.05
C ALA A 41 -0.55 -23.89 14.99
N GLU A 42 -1.23 -24.77 14.25
CA GLU A 42 -2.22 -24.38 13.25
C GLU A 42 -3.46 -23.75 13.91
N VAL A 43 -3.91 -24.26 15.06
CA VAL A 43 -4.98 -23.65 15.84
C VAL A 43 -4.59 -22.25 16.32
N ALA A 44 -3.36 -22.07 16.80
CA ALA A 44 -2.86 -20.78 17.24
C ALA A 44 -2.73 -19.76 16.07
N LEU A 45 -2.39 -20.24 14.87
CA LEU A 45 -2.36 -19.44 13.64
C LEU A 45 -3.77 -18.99 13.21
N VAL A 46 -4.76 -19.90 13.21
CA VAL A 46 -6.16 -19.56 12.88
C VAL A 46 -6.76 -18.59 13.90
N ALA A 47 -6.36 -18.69 15.17
CA ALA A 47 -6.80 -17.79 16.23
C ALA A 47 -6.08 -16.42 16.24
N ASP A 48 -5.17 -16.15 15.29
CA ASP A 48 -4.34 -14.94 15.23
C ASP A 48 -3.61 -14.63 16.56
N ASN A 49 -3.23 -15.66 17.30
CA ASN A 49 -2.57 -15.50 18.60
C ASN A 49 -1.05 -15.49 18.45
N ASP A 50 -0.51 -14.30 18.19
CA ASP A 50 0.90 -14.10 17.83
C ASP A 50 1.91 -14.73 18.81
N GLU A 51 1.69 -14.60 20.12
CA GLU A 51 2.64 -15.14 21.11
C GLU A 51 2.61 -16.66 21.19
N MET A 52 1.42 -17.25 21.12
CA MET A 52 1.25 -18.70 21.18
C MET A 52 1.72 -19.35 19.88
N ALA A 53 1.36 -18.78 18.73
CA ALA A 53 1.80 -19.26 17.42
C ALA A 53 3.32 -19.18 17.30
N ALA A 54 3.95 -18.03 17.62
CA ALA A 54 5.39 -17.88 17.59
C ALA A 54 6.12 -18.88 18.50
N TYR A 55 5.59 -19.12 19.70
CA TYR A 55 6.18 -20.09 20.63
C TYR A 55 6.08 -21.53 20.11
N LEU A 56 4.90 -21.94 19.65
CA LEU A 56 4.68 -23.30 19.16
C LEU A 56 5.48 -23.57 17.88
N ILE A 57 5.55 -22.62 16.95
CA ILE A 57 6.37 -22.73 15.73
C ILE A 57 7.84 -22.89 16.07
N ARG A 58 8.36 -22.16 17.06
CA ARG A 58 9.76 -22.29 17.49
C ARG A 58 10.10 -23.65 18.09
N MET A 59 9.10 -24.33 18.66
CA MET A 59 9.27 -25.64 19.28
C MET A 59 9.04 -26.80 18.30
N MET A 60 8.47 -26.53 17.13
CA MET A 60 8.30 -27.53 16.08
C MET A 60 9.62 -27.77 15.34
N TRP A 61 9.74 -28.97 14.76
CA TRP A 61 10.82 -29.29 13.83
C TRP A 61 10.74 -28.42 12.57
N HIS A 62 11.89 -27.93 12.09
CA HIS A 62 11.99 -27.04 10.94
C HIS A 62 11.33 -27.64 9.68
N GLU A 63 11.48 -28.94 9.43
CA GLU A 63 10.82 -29.61 8.30
C GLU A 63 9.30 -29.65 8.43
N SER A 64 8.79 -29.82 9.66
CA SER A 64 7.34 -29.81 9.91
C SER A 64 6.76 -28.44 9.64
N VAL A 65 7.45 -27.38 10.08
CA VAL A 65 7.08 -25.99 9.79
C VAL A 65 7.16 -25.73 8.29
N GLN A 66 8.24 -26.14 7.63
CA GLN A 66 8.39 -25.95 6.19
C GLN A 66 7.27 -26.65 5.41
N ARG A 67 6.90 -27.88 5.78
CA ARG A 67 5.78 -28.64 5.17
C ARG A 67 4.40 -27.98 5.33
N LEU A 68 4.22 -27.09 6.31
CA LEU A 68 2.96 -26.35 6.49
C LEU A 68 2.81 -25.21 5.45
N PHE A 69 3.94 -24.59 5.10
CA PHE A 69 4.00 -23.41 4.24
C PHE A 69 4.52 -23.71 2.83
N SER A 70 5.06 -24.90 2.59
CA SER A 70 5.50 -25.34 1.27
C SER A 70 4.37 -25.93 0.45
N TRP A 71 4.49 -25.75 -0.86
CA TRP A 71 3.59 -26.36 -1.83
C TRP A 71 3.81 -27.88 -1.90
N LYS A 72 2.72 -28.67 -1.85
CA LYS A 72 2.77 -30.13 -1.99
C LYS A 72 2.41 -30.55 -3.42
N PRO A 73 3.32 -31.20 -4.15
CA PRO A 73 3.10 -31.60 -5.54
C PRO A 73 2.30 -32.90 -5.70
N ASP A 74 1.79 -33.51 -4.61
CA ASP A 74 1.23 -34.87 -4.56
C ASP A 74 0.16 -35.18 -5.63
N ASP A 75 -0.40 -34.17 -6.30
CA ASP A 75 -1.24 -34.40 -7.47
C ASP A 75 -1.03 -33.32 -8.54
N MET A 76 -0.16 -33.57 -9.53
CA MET A 76 0.07 -32.66 -10.68
C MET A 76 -1.21 -32.37 -11.50
N ARG A 77 -2.30 -33.12 -11.27
CA ARG A 77 -3.60 -32.92 -11.93
C ARG A 77 -4.47 -31.88 -11.22
N LYS A 78 -4.29 -31.69 -9.90
CA LYS A 78 -4.98 -30.67 -9.06
C LYS A 78 -4.06 -30.25 -7.89
N PRO A 79 -3.09 -29.36 -8.15
CA PRO A 79 -2.14 -28.97 -7.12
C PRO A 79 -2.83 -28.22 -5.98
N GLN A 80 -2.72 -28.74 -4.75
CA GLN A 80 -3.25 -28.08 -3.57
C GLN A 80 -2.28 -26.97 -3.12
N PRO A 81 -2.76 -25.76 -2.80
CA PRO A 81 -1.91 -24.72 -2.22
C PRO A 81 -1.33 -25.16 -0.87
N SER A 82 -0.30 -24.47 -0.38
CA SER A 82 0.18 -24.67 0.99
C SER A 82 -0.99 -24.56 1.99
N PHE A 83 -0.93 -25.33 3.08
CA PHE A 83 -2.04 -25.34 4.06
C PHE A 83 -2.24 -23.99 4.72
N PHE A 84 -1.13 -23.29 4.97
CA PHE A 84 -1.13 -21.91 5.41
C PHE A 84 -0.36 -21.07 4.41
N ASN A 85 -0.88 -19.86 4.18
CA ASN A 85 -0.25 -18.89 3.33
C ASN A 85 0.61 -17.95 4.19
N LEU A 86 1.92 -17.88 3.93
CA LEU A 86 2.78 -16.92 4.61
C LEU A 86 2.35 -15.47 4.28
N HIS A 87 1.77 -15.24 3.10
CA HIS A 87 1.26 -13.94 2.66
C HIS A 87 0.24 -13.36 3.64
N SER A 88 -0.77 -14.15 4.05
CA SER A 88 -1.81 -13.70 4.98
C SER A 88 -1.29 -13.42 6.38
N ILE A 89 -0.24 -14.13 6.82
CA ILE A 89 0.39 -13.91 8.12
C ILE A 89 1.20 -12.61 8.11
N ILE A 90 1.93 -12.32 7.03
CA ILE A 90 2.72 -11.08 6.90
C ILE A 90 1.81 -9.85 6.78
N GLU A 91 0.67 -9.98 6.09
CA GLU A 91 -0.30 -8.89 5.96
C GLU A 91 -1.01 -8.56 7.28
N ASN A 92 -1.14 -9.54 8.18
CA ASN A 92 -1.74 -9.32 9.49
C ASN A 92 -0.78 -8.55 10.42
N PRO A 93 -1.09 -7.28 10.78
CA PRO A 93 -0.19 -6.47 11.61
C PRO A 93 -0.02 -6.97 13.04
N LYS A 94 -0.88 -7.89 13.49
CA LYS A 94 -0.82 -8.49 14.84
C LYS A 94 0.17 -9.65 14.93
N MET A 95 0.54 -10.28 13.81
CA MET A 95 1.28 -11.55 13.77
C MET A 95 2.80 -11.36 13.59
N LYS A 96 3.36 -10.28 14.14
CA LYS A 96 4.75 -9.89 13.87
C LYS A 96 5.77 -10.89 14.45
N LYS A 97 5.54 -11.39 15.68
CA LYS A 97 6.45 -12.35 16.33
C LYS A 97 6.40 -13.70 15.62
N THR A 98 5.23 -14.07 15.11
CA THR A 98 5.02 -15.30 14.35
C THR A 98 5.80 -15.29 13.04
N VAL A 99 5.81 -14.16 12.32
CA VAL A 99 6.65 -14.01 11.11
C VAL A 99 8.12 -14.22 11.45
N VAL A 100 8.62 -13.63 12.55
CA VAL A 100 10.02 -13.81 12.97
C VAL A 100 10.29 -15.26 13.36
N ALA A 101 9.39 -15.91 14.11
CA ALA A 101 9.49 -17.32 14.47
C ALA A 101 9.52 -18.25 13.25
N LEU A 102 8.77 -17.93 12.20
CA LEU A 102 8.81 -18.67 10.94
C LEU A 102 10.14 -18.49 10.21
N LEU A 103 10.71 -17.28 10.25
CA LEU A 103 12.04 -17.01 9.70
C LEU A 103 13.14 -17.73 10.49
N ASP A 104 13.02 -17.82 11.82
CA ASP A 104 13.95 -18.58 12.67
C ASP A 104 14.00 -20.05 12.20
N GLN A 105 12.85 -20.64 11.85
CA GLN A 105 12.72 -22.01 11.34
C GLN A 105 13.24 -22.22 9.90
N MET A 106 13.63 -21.15 9.21
CA MET A 106 14.28 -21.21 7.91
C MET A 106 15.81 -21.19 8.00
N VAL A 107 16.38 -21.04 9.20
CA VAL A 107 17.80 -21.18 9.48
C VAL A 107 18.05 -22.59 9.99
N ILE A 108 18.48 -23.49 9.11
CA ILE A 108 18.75 -24.88 9.47
C ILE A 108 20.23 -25.01 9.82
N PRO A 109 20.60 -25.26 11.08
CA PRO A 109 21.97 -25.58 11.42
C PRO A 109 22.36 -26.92 10.78
N HIS A 110 23.54 -26.97 10.16
CA HIS A 110 24.03 -28.13 9.43
C HIS A 110 25.39 -28.60 9.98
N TRP A 111 25.43 -29.88 10.34
CA TRP A 111 26.60 -30.60 10.81
C TRP A 111 26.99 -31.65 9.75
N PRO A 112 27.99 -31.37 8.90
CA PRO A 112 28.33 -32.21 7.75
C PRO A 112 28.75 -33.65 8.11
N TYR A 113 29.20 -33.85 9.34
CA TYR A 113 29.72 -35.12 9.84
C TYR A 113 28.64 -36.02 10.47
N LEU A 114 27.41 -35.52 10.63
CA LEU A 114 26.32 -36.30 11.21
C LEU A 114 25.47 -36.96 10.13
N PRO A 115 25.01 -38.20 10.38
CA PRO A 115 24.06 -38.86 9.49
C PRO A 115 22.73 -38.08 9.48
N GLN A 116 22.12 -37.95 8.29
CA GLN A 116 20.82 -37.29 8.15
C GLN A 116 19.73 -38.09 8.84
N ARG A 117 18.87 -37.41 9.59
CA ARG A 117 17.64 -38.02 10.12
C ARG A 117 16.70 -38.32 8.96
N LYS A 118 16.00 -39.44 9.03
CA LYS A 118 15.00 -39.86 8.04
C LYS A 118 13.62 -39.85 8.70
N ASP A 119 12.59 -39.56 7.91
CA ASP A 119 11.18 -39.65 8.35
C ASP A 119 10.77 -41.10 8.68
N THR A 120 11.44 -42.09 8.09
CA THR A 120 11.29 -43.53 8.34
C THR A 120 12.64 -44.22 8.25
N TYR A 121 12.99 -44.99 9.28
CA TYR A 121 14.20 -45.80 9.33
C TYR A 121 13.89 -47.24 8.90
N ASP A 122 14.86 -47.91 8.27
CA ASP A 122 14.68 -49.29 7.82
C ASP A 122 14.82 -50.27 8.99
N THR A 123 15.59 -49.91 10.03
CA THR A 123 15.77 -50.70 11.25
C THR A 123 15.83 -49.82 12.51
N ASP A 124 15.37 -50.37 13.64
CA ASP A 124 15.44 -49.72 14.95
C ASP A 124 16.91 -49.43 15.38
N GLU A 125 17.84 -50.26 14.93
CA GLU A 125 19.29 -50.11 15.16
C GLU A 125 19.88 -48.93 14.38
N GLU A 126 19.38 -48.66 13.17
CA GLU A 126 19.74 -47.48 12.39
C GLU A 126 19.21 -46.21 13.07
N GLU A 127 17.96 -46.24 13.55
CA GLU A 127 17.36 -45.15 14.31
C GLU A 127 18.14 -44.85 15.59
N GLU A 128 18.43 -45.86 16.41
CA GLU A 128 19.20 -45.69 17.65
C GLU A 128 20.63 -45.21 17.37
N GLY A 129 21.29 -45.69 16.32
CA GLY A 129 22.63 -45.27 15.94
C GLY A 129 22.68 -43.81 15.49
N ILE A 130 21.71 -43.39 14.66
CA ILE A 130 21.59 -42.01 14.18
C ILE A 130 21.18 -41.09 15.34
N GLU A 131 20.10 -41.40 16.05
CA GLU A 131 19.61 -40.59 17.17
C GLU A 131 20.63 -40.52 18.30
N GLY A 132 21.36 -41.61 18.55
CA GLY A 132 22.51 -41.68 19.44
C GLY A 132 23.61 -40.69 19.04
N ALA A 133 24.03 -40.69 17.77
CA ALA A 133 25.00 -39.72 17.27
C ALA A 133 24.51 -38.26 17.44
N TRP A 134 23.23 -38.00 17.16
CA TRP A 134 22.65 -36.67 17.36
C TRP A 134 22.54 -36.27 18.84
N SER A 135 22.37 -37.22 19.76
CA SER A 135 22.31 -36.95 21.20
C SER A 135 23.66 -36.54 21.81
N THR A 136 24.76 -36.85 21.12
CA THR A 136 26.13 -36.54 21.57
C THR A 136 26.65 -35.16 21.18
N ILE A 137 25.86 -34.34 20.50
CA ILE A 137 26.30 -33.02 20.01
C ILE A 137 26.45 -32.05 21.18
N THR A 138 27.68 -31.61 21.43
CA THR A 138 28.01 -30.51 22.36
C THR A 138 28.45 -29.24 21.66
N ASP A 139 28.73 -29.29 20.35
CA ASP A 139 29.41 -28.22 19.61
C ASP A 139 28.46 -27.44 18.70
N ASP A 140 28.74 -26.13 18.57
CA ASP A 140 28.04 -25.23 17.66
C ASP A 140 28.10 -25.72 16.20
N PRO A 141 27.04 -25.54 15.40
CA PRO A 141 27.00 -25.98 14.01
C PRO A 141 28.06 -25.29 13.16
N LEU A 142 28.81 -26.11 12.39
CA LEU A 142 29.87 -25.63 11.49
C LEU A 142 29.33 -24.81 10.31
N SER A 143 28.07 -25.04 9.92
CA SER A 143 27.45 -24.36 8.79
C SER A 143 25.96 -24.19 9.00
N TYR A 144 25.36 -23.23 8.29
CA TYR A 144 23.92 -22.99 8.31
C TYR A 144 23.39 -23.05 6.88
N HIS A 145 22.31 -23.83 6.69
CA HIS A 145 21.54 -23.86 5.47
C HIS A 145 20.33 -22.93 5.60
N PHE A 146 20.21 -21.98 4.68
CA PHE A 146 19.10 -21.03 4.65
C PHE A 146 18.04 -21.47 3.65
N TYR A 147 16.83 -21.76 4.13
CA TYR A 147 15.73 -22.22 3.29
C TYR A 147 14.94 -21.05 2.68
N TYR A 148 15.25 -20.69 1.43
CA TYR A 148 14.62 -19.53 0.75
C TYR A 148 13.31 -19.84 0.03
N HIS A 149 12.96 -21.13 -0.12
CA HIS A 149 11.86 -21.58 -0.97
C HIS A 149 10.51 -20.93 -0.63
N ILE A 150 10.23 -20.73 0.65
CA ILE A 150 8.98 -20.12 1.12
C ILE A 150 9.00 -18.60 0.89
N LEU A 151 10.17 -17.94 1.02
CA LEU A 151 10.30 -16.49 0.83
C LEU A 151 10.21 -16.07 -0.64
N ASP A 152 10.70 -16.92 -1.53
CA ASP A 152 10.64 -16.74 -2.98
C ASP A 152 9.38 -17.36 -3.61
N GLY A 153 8.56 -18.02 -2.80
CA GLY A 153 7.27 -18.54 -3.22
C GLY A 153 6.26 -17.43 -3.52
N GLY A 154 5.34 -17.72 -4.46
CA GLY A 154 4.20 -16.86 -4.77
C GLY A 154 3.10 -16.93 -3.69
N GLU A 155 1.91 -16.39 -3.99
CA GLU A 155 0.80 -16.26 -3.04
C GLU A 155 0.31 -17.61 -2.47
N GLY A 156 0.62 -18.75 -3.11
CA GLY A 156 0.26 -20.09 -2.61
C GLY A 156 1.43 -20.90 -2.04
N GLY A 157 2.57 -20.27 -1.72
CA GLY A 157 3.81 -20.97 -1.36
C GLY A 157 4.44 -21.74 -2.53
N ARG A 158 4.04 -21.41 -3.76
CA ARG A 158 4.47 -22.08 -4.99
C ARG A 158 5.85 -21.59 -5.40
N PRO A 159 6.85 -22.47 -5.60
CA PRO A 159 8.17 -22.05 -6.04
C PRO A 159 8.20 -21.76 -7.54
N PRO A 160 9.15 -20.94 -8.00
CA PRO A 160 9.35 -20.67 -9.42
C PRO A 160 9.84 -21.91 -10.20
N LYS A 161 10.60 -22.80 -9.54
CA LYS A 161 11.12 -24.04 -10.13
C LYS A 161 10.76 -25.24 -9.25
N ILE A 162 10.46 -26.36 -9.90
CA ILE A 162 10.13 -27.63 -9.25
C ILE A 162 11.15 -28.69 -9.66
N ILE A 163 11.48 -29.59 -8.74
CA ILE A 163 12.38 -30.73 -9.01
C ILE A 163 11.50 -31.88 -9.49
N GLU A 164 11.76 -32.39 -10.70
CA GLU A 164 11.09 -33.59 -11.18
C GLU A 164 11.70 -34.83 -10.52
N SER A 165 10.86 -35.63 -9.86
CA SER A 165 11.25 -36.76 -9.00
C SER A 165 12.00 -37.90 -9.70
N VAL A 166 12.15 -37.84 -11.03
CA VAL A 166 12.75 -38.91 -11.84
C VAL A 166 14.18 -38.58 -12.28
N GLU A 167 14.57 -37.30 -12.37
CA GLU A 167 15.90 -36.92 -12.93
C GLU A 167 16.62 -35.77 -12.20
N ASP A 168 16.14 -35.30 -11.05
CA ASP A 168 16.69 -34.12 -10.34
C ASP A 168 16.83 -32.85 -11.22
N LYS A 169 16.13 -32.83 -12.36
CA LYS A 169 16.11 -31.68 -13.26
C LYS A 169 15.12 -30.65 -12.73
N GLN A 170 15.59 -29.41 -12.62
CA GLN A 170 14.74 -28.27 -12.29
C GLN A 170 13.93 -27.85 -13.51
N ILE A 171 12.61 -27.93 -13.41
CA ILE A 171 11.67 -27.51 -14.46
C ILE A 171 10.94 -26.25 -13.99
N ASP A 172 10.66 -25.35 -14.92
CA ASP A 172 9.86 -24.17 -14.65
C ASP A 172 8.44 -24.55 -14.22
N ASN A 173 7.98 -23.96 -13.12
CA ASN A 173 6.66 -24.25 -12.58
C ASN A 173 5.57 -23.54 -13.40
N LYS A 174 4.80 -24.30 -14.18
CA LYS A 174 3.67 -23.76 -14.97
C LYS A 174 2.58 -23.09 -14.13
N TYR A 175 2.50 -23.42 -12.84
CA TYR A 175 1.50 -22.87 -11.91
C TYR A 175 2.02 -21.68 -11.10
N PHE A 176 3.26 -21.25 -11.34
CA PHE A 176 3.85 -20.05 -10.76
C PHE A 176 3.46 -18.83 -11.60
N SER A 177 2.78 -17.86 -10.97
CA SER A 177 2.47 -16.59 -11.62
C SER A 177 3.59 -15.60 -11.35
N LEU A 178 4.23 -15.15 -12.43
CA LEU A 178 5.25 -14.09 -12.40
C LEU A 178 4.71 -12.75 -11.89
N LYS A 179 3.39 -12.56 -11.87
CA LYS A 179 2.73 -11.33 -11.40
C LYS A 179 2.48 -11.34 -9.89
N ASP A 180 2.67 -12.48 -9.24
CA ASP A 180 2.39 -12.61 -7.81
C ASP A 180 3.47 -11.88 -7.00
N LYS A 181 3.06 -11.26 -5.90
CA LYS A 181 3.99 -10.61 -4.98
C LYS A 181 4.68 -11.68 -4.15
N SER A 182 6.01 -11.61 -4.09
CA SER A 182 6.78 -12.49 -3.22
C SER A 182 6.55 -12.15 -1.74
N CYS A 183 6.74 -13.13 -0.87
CA CYS A 183 6.74 -12.89 0.58
C CYS A 183 7.81 -11.87 0.98
N LEU A 184 8.95 -11.81 0.26
CA LEU A 184 9.97 -10.78 0.45
C LEU A 184 9.44 -9.37 0.16
N HIS A 185 8.66 -9.18 -0.92
CA HIS A 185 8.01 -7.90 -1.22
C HIS A 185 7.04 -7.48 -0.11
N LEU A 186 6.27 -8.43 0.42
CA LEU A 186 5.38 -8.14 1.54
C LEU A 186 6.12 -7.78 2.83
N ILE A 187 7.21 -8.49 3.17
CA ILE A 187 8.03 -8.17 4.34
C ILE A 187 8.61 -6.76 4.19
N ALA A 188 9.09 -6.40 3.01
CA ALA A 188 9.61 -5.05 2.73
C ALA A 188 8.51 -3.97 2.81
N LYS A 189 7.29 -4.28 2.39
CA LYS A 189 6.13 -3.39 2.52
C LYS A 189 5.62 -3.31 3.98
N SER A 190 5.79 -4.38 4.74
CA SER A 190 5.42 -4.44 6.14
C SER A 190 6.35 -3.52 6.96
N LYS A 191 5.82 -2.88 8.01
CA LYS A 191 6.65 -2.12 8.97
C LYS A 191 7.34 -3.02 10.00
N ASN A 192 7.54 -4.31 9.70
CA ASN A 192 8.18 -5.26 10.61
C ASN A 192 9.70 -5.22 10.45
N MET A 193 10.35 -4.30 11.19
CA MET A 193 11.80 -4.11 11.13
C MET A 193 12.57 -5.35 11.59
N GLU A 194 12.02 -6.13 12.54
CA GLU A 194 12.66 -7.36 13.03
C GLU A 194 12.77 -8.42 11.93
N ALA A 195 11.69 -8.63 11.18
CA ALA A 195 11.68 -9.54 10.03
C ALA A 195 12.67 -9.10 8.92
N LEU A 196 12.79 -7.79 8.68
CA LEU A 196 13.73 -7.26 7.68
C LEU A 196 15.20 -7.42 8.10
N GLN A 197 15.48 -7.29 9.40
CA GLN A 197 16.84 -7.48 9.95
C GLN A 197 17.24 -8.94 10.09
N HIS A 198 16.30 -9.86 9.90
CA HIS A 198 16.53 -11.30 10.08
C HIS A 198 17.63 -11.84 9.13
N PRO A 199 18.54 -12.70 9.61
CA PRO A 199 19.65 -13.24 8.81
C PRO A 199 19.22 -13.90 7.50
N VAL A 200 18.14 -14.68 7.49
CA VAL A 200 17.62 -15.34 6.26
C VAL A 200 17.28 -14.30 5.19
N VAL A 201 16.54 -13.26 5.58
CA VAL A 201 16.09 -12.19 4.67
C VAL A 201 17.28 -11.40 4.17
N ARG A 202 18.20 -11.04 5.06
CA ARG A 202 19.43 -10.33 4.69
C ARG A 202 20.32 -11.13 3.74
N MET A 203 20.49 -12.42 4.00
CA MET A 203 21.31 -13.30 3.16
C MET A 203 20.66 -13.48 1.78
N LEU A 204 19.34 -13.65 1.73
CA LEU A 204 18.59 -13.71 0.46
C LEU A 204 18.73 -12.41 -0.35
N ILE A 205 18.57 -11.26 0.28
CA ILE A 205 18.75 -9.94 -0.36
C ILE A 205 20.19 -9.79 -0.86
N LYS A 206 21.20 -10.14 -0.05
CA LYS A 206 22.61 -10.08 -0.44
C LYS A 206 22.90 -10.97 -1.65
N THR A 207 22.37 -12.19 -1.67
CA THR A 207 22.52 -13.12 -2.79
C THR A 207 21.90 -12.56 -4.07
N LYS A 208 20.68 -12.04 -4.00
CA LYS A 208 19.99 -11.41 -5.15
C LYS A 208 20.70 -10.14 -5.64
N TRP A 209 21.18 -9.32 -4.70
CA TRP A 209 21.93 -8.11 -5.01
C TRP A 209 23.23 -8.41 -5.76
N ASN A 210 23.99 -9.39 -5.27
CA ASN A 210 25.24 -9.80 -5.91
C ASN A 210 25.02 -10.50 -7.26
N SER A 211 23.90 -11.22 -7.41
CA SER A 211 23.61 -11.94 -8.65
C SER A 211 23.20 -11.00 -9.79
N TYR A 212 22.25 -10.11 -9.55
CA TYR A 212 21.72 -9.23 -10.60
C TYR A 212 21.43 -7.80 -10.16
N GLY A 213 21.14 -7.56 -8.87
CA GLY A 213 20.74 -6.23 -8.40
C GLY A 213 21.78 -5.15 -8.66
N PHE A 214 23.05 -5.43 -8.35
CA PHE A 214 24.15 -4.48 -8.56
C PHE A 214 24.38 -4.20 -10.04
N VAL A 215 24.44 -5.25 -10.88
CA VAL A 215 24.65 -5.10 -12.33
C VAL A 215 23.52 -4.30 -12.97
N PHE A 216 22.27 -4.59 -12.59
CA PHE A 216 21.10 -3.87 -13.08
C PHE A 216 21.12 -2.40 -12.66
N LEU A 217 21.48 -2.10 -11.40
CA LEU A 217 21.61 -0.72 -10.93
C LEU A 217 22.73 0.03 -11.66
N CYS A 218 23.88 -0.59 -11.87
CA CYS A 218 24.97 0.00 -12.64
C CYS A 218 24.54 0.30 -14.08
N LEU A 219 23.82 -0.62 -14.71
CA LEU A 219 23.30 -0.46 -16.07
C LEU A 219 22.23 0.65 -16.14
N GLN A 220 21.34 0.74 -15.14
CA GLN A 220 20.37 1.83 -15.03
C GLN A 220 21.06 3.19 -14.83
N ALA A 221 22.08 3.26 -13.97
CA ALA A 221 22.86 4.48 -13.75
C ALA A 221 23.60 4.90 -15.03
N ALA A 222 24.18 3.95 -15.76
CA ALA A 222 24.84 4.22 -17.04
C ALA A 222 23.86 4.78 -18.08
N PHE A 223 22.66 4.19 -18.21
CA PHE A 223 21.63 4.71 -19.11
C PHE A 223 21.17 6.11 -18.72
N TYR A 224 21.02 6.39 -17.43
CA TYR A 224 20.67 7.72 -16.95
C TYR A 224 21.77 8.76 -17.24
N VAL A 225 23.05 8.41 -17.08
CA VAL A 225 24.17 9.28 -17.45
C VAL A 225 24.19 9.54 -18.96
N ILE A 226 23.99 8.50 -19.78
CA ILE A 226 23.90 8.64 -21.24
C ILE A 226 22.74 9.58 -21.62
N PHE A 227 21.57 9.42 -20.99
CA PHE A 227 20.43 10.31 -21.17
C PHE A 227 20.78 11.77 -20.85
N LEU A 228 21.43 12.03 -19.71
CA LEU A 228 21.86 13.38 -19.32
C LEU A 228 22.89 13.97 -20.28
N LEU A 229 23.81 13.16 -20.82
CA LEU A 229 24.79 13.61 -21.80
C LEU A 229 24.12 14.01 -23.12
N PHE A 230 23.19 13.19 -23.63
CA PHE A 230 22.43 13.53 -24.83
C PHE A 230 21.54 14.76 -24.64
N LEU A 231 20.90 14.89 -23.48
CA LEU A 231 20.09 16.06 -23.14
C LEU A 231 20.95 17.32 -23.06
N SER A 232 22.09 17.26 -22.38
CA SER A 232 23.02 18.38 -22.25
C SER A 232 23.58 18.82 -23.60
N TYR A 233 23.97 17.85 -24.45
CA TYR A 233 24.43 18.13 -25.80
C TYR A 233 23.37 18.83 -26.65
N SER A 234 22.14 18.30 -26.64
CA SER A 234 20.99 18.90 -27.35
C SER A 234 20.72 20.34 -26.90
N LEU A 235 20.72 20.59 -25.58
CA LEU A 235 20.43 21.91 -25.01
C LEU A 235 21.52 22.94 -25.31
N ILE A 236 22.80 22.57 -25.16
CA ILE A 236 23.94 23.48 -25.42
C ILE A 236 24.03 23.81 -26.91
N HIS A 237 23.85 22.82 -27.79
CA HIS A 237 23.86 23.07 -29.23
C HIS A 237 22.57 23.80 -29.69
N GLY A 238 21.48 23.71 -28.93
CA GLY A 238 20.28 24.49 -29.13
C GLY A 238 20.41 25.95 -28.72
N SER A 239 21.04 26.24 -27.57
CA SER A 239 21.17 27.59 -27.04
C SER A 239 22.19 28.47 -27.79
N THR A 240 23.12 27.85 -28.51
CA THR A 240 24.19 28.54 -29.26
C THR A 240 23.78 28.95 -30.68
N ARG A 241 22.57 28.62 -31.14
CA ARG A 241 22.06 28.97 -32.46
C ARG A 241 21.02 30.09 -32.38
N THR A 242 21.08 31.03 -33.32
CA THR A 242 20.17 32.18 -33.41
C THR A 242 18.80 31.84 -33.99
N ASP A 243 18.65 30.70 -34.69
CA ASP A 243 17.39 30.22 -35.25
C ASP A 243 17.20 28.71 -34.90
N PRO A 244 16.29 28.35 -33.98
CA PRO A 244 16.18 26.99 -33.43
C PRO A 244 15.50 25.97 -34.36
N THR A 245 14.96 26.38 -35.51
CA THR A 245 14.18 25.53 -36.43
C THR A 245 14.94 25.12 -37.69
N GLN A 246 16.15 25.62 -37.91
CA GLN A 246 16.95 25.29 -39.10
C GLN A 246 17.93 24.14 -38.82
N TYR A 247 17.67 22.98 -39.42
CA TYR A 247 18.59 21.82 -39.42
C TYR A 247 19.33 21.77 -40.76
N ARG A 248 20.54 22.33 -40.83
CA ARG A 248 21.37 22.32 -42.05
C ARG A 248 22.82 21.99 -41.69
N GLY A 249 23.13 20.69 -41.67
CA GLY A 249 24.50 20.18 -41.50
C GLY A 249 24.56 18.84 -40.76
N VAL A 250 25.75 18.24 -40.74
CA VAL A 250 26.02 16.96 -40.06
C VAL A 250 25.85 17.07 -38.54
N THR A 251 26.24 18.20 -37.96
CA THR A 251 26.07 18.51 -36.53
C THR A 251 24.60 18.72 -36.16
N ASP A 252 23.82 19.34 -37.05
CA ASP A 252 22.38 19.53 -36.83
C ASP A 252 21.62 18.19 -36.92
N PHE A 253 22.05 17.27 -37.78
CA PHE A 253 21.51 15.90 -37.82
C PHE A 253 21.78 15.14 -36.51
N LEU A 254 23.00 15.24 -35.97
CA LEU A 254 23.37 14.60 -34.70
C LEU A 254 22.54 15.17 -33.53
N ARG A 255 22.29 16.49 -33.53
CA ARG A 255 21.41 17.15 -32.56
C ARG A 255 19.97 16.66 -32.67
N GLY A 256 19.41 16.60 -33.87
CA GLY A 256 18.05 16.08 -34.09
C GLY A 256 17.91 14.62 -33.63
N PHE A 257 18.93 13.79 -33.86
CA PHE A 257 18.98 12.44 -33.32
C PHE A 257 19.00 12.42 -31.78
N CYS A 258 19.82 13.26 -31.14
CA CYS A 258 19.84 13.38 -29.68
C CYS A 258 18.50 13.85 -29.11
N GLU A 259 17.84 14.81 -29.76
CA GLU A 259 16.52 15.31 -29.38
C GLU A 259 15.44 14.21 -29.45
N VAL A 260 15.45 13.39 -30.51
CA VAL A 260 14.53 12.25 -30.63
C VAL A 260 14.81 11.19 -29.56
N VAL A 261 16.08 10.83 -29.32
CA VAL A 261 16.46 9.83 -28.31
C VAL A 261 16.10 10.30 -26.90
N THR A 262 16.37 11.57 -26.57
CA THR A 262 16.03 12.14 -25.27
C THR A 262 14.52 12.23 -25.05
N LEU A 263 13.75 12.59 -26.08
CA LEU A 263 12.28 12.60 -26.00
C LEU A 263 11.73 11.18 -25.82
N ALA A 264 12.24 10.20 -26.57
CA ALA A 264 11.84 8.80 -26.42
C ALA A 264 12.18 8.23 -25.03
N MET A 265 13.39 8.50 -24.51
CA MET A 265 13.81 8.10 -23.17
C MET A 265 12.99 8.80 -22.08
N ALA A 266 12.66 10.08 -22.25
CA ALA A 266 11.80 10.82 -21.33
C ALA A 266 10.39 10.22 -21.29
N VAL A 267 9.80 9.90 -22.44
CA VAL A 267 8.49 9.20 -22.51
C VAL A 267 8.57 7.82 -21.84
N PHE A 268 9.65 7.08 -22.06
CA PHE A 268 9.87 5.78 -21.41
C PHE A 268 9.93 5.91 -19.87
N TYR A 269 10.75 6.82 -19.34
CA TYR A 269 10.83 7.07 -17.90
C TYR A 269 9.49 7.56 -17.32
N ILE A 270 8.79 8.42 -18.06
CA ILE A 270 7.44 8.85 -17.71
C ILE A 270 6.51 7.63 -17.64
N CYS A 271 6.49 6.74 -18.63
CA CYS A 271 5.66 5.54 -18.59
C CYS A 271 5.98 4.60 -17.41
N GLU A 272 7.26 4.41 -17.06
CA GLU A 272 7.66 3.63 -15.87
C GLU A 272 7.15 4.29 -14.58
N GLU A 273 7.37 5.59 -14.41
CA GLU A 273 6.88 6.35 -13.26
C GLU A 273 5.34 6.40 -13.23
N PHE A 274 4.65 6.49 -14.37
CA PHE A 274 3.19 6.44 -14.44
C PHE A 274 2.63 5.08 -13.99
N ASN A 275 3.33 3.98 -14.30
CA ASN A 275 2.95 2.66 -13.81
C ASN A 275 3.05 2.59 -12.27
N GLN A 276 4.07 3.25 -11.70
CA GLN A 276 4.26 3.37 -10.24
C GLN A 276 3.28 4.36 -9.60
N MET A 277 2.95 5.46 -10.31
CA MET A 277 1.99 6.49 -9.91
C MET A 277 0.54 6.06 -10.05
N ARG A 278 0.21 5.00 -10.79
CA ARG A 278 -1.18 4.53 -10.99
C ARG A 278 -1.94 4.29 -9.67
N VAL A 279 -1.21 3.95 -8.61
CA VAL A 279 -1.75 3.79 -7.24
C VAL A 279 -2.02 5.15 -6.56
N TRP A 280 -1.17 6.15 -6.80
CA TRP A 280 -1.28 7.50 -6.22
C TRP A 280 -2.20 8.43 -7.02
N LEU A 281 -2.26 8.28 -8.34
CA LEU A 281 -3.11 9.05 -9.25
C LEU A 281 -4.60 8.83 -8.95
N SER A 282 -4.99 7.62 -8.56
CA SER A 282 -6.38 7.35 -8.13
C SER A 282 -6.75 8.14 -6.86
N ILE A 283 -5.80 8.34 -5.94
CA ILE A 283 -6.01 9.13 -4.72
C ILE A 283 -6.05 10.63 -5.06
N LEU A 284 -5.16 11.09 -5.95
CA LEU A 284 -5.13 12.48 -6.41
C LEU A 284 -6.42 12.86 -7.18
N LEU A 285 -6.91 11.98 -8.06
CA LEU A 285 -8.17 12.19 -8.79
C LEU A 285 -9.38 12.23 -7.84
N MET A 286 -9.40 11.36 -6.81
CA MET A 286 -10.44 11.42 -5.78
C MET A 286 -10.38 12.75 -4.99
N MET A 287 -9.19 13.21 -4.62
CA MET A 287 -9.03 14.51 -3.93
C MET A 287 -9.44 15.69 -4.81
N ALA A 288 -9.08 15.67 -6.10
CA ALA A 288 -9.51 16.69 -7.06
C ALA A 288 -11.03 16.69 -7.24
N TYR A 289 -11.66 15.51 -7.35
CA TYR A 289 -13.10 15.37 -7.42
C TYR A 289 -13.79 15.94 -6.16
N MET A 290 -13.35 15.55 -4.97
CA MET A 290 -13.88 16.10 -3.72
C MET A 290 -13.65 17.62 -3.60
N GLY A 291 -12.52 18.13 -4.10
CA GLY A 291 -12.25 19.56 -4.19
C GLY A 291 -13.23 20.30 -5.11
N THR A 292 -13.49 19.78 -6.30
CA THR A 292 -14.48 20.37 -7.23
C THR A 292 -15.89 20.37 -6.66
N VAL A 293 -16.30 19.28 -6.00
CA VAL A 293 -17.62 19.19 -5.32
C VAL A 293 -17.71 20.22 -4.20
N THR A 294 -16.66 20.41 -3.41
CA THR A 294 -16.62 21.40 -2.33
C THR A 294 -16.76 22.83 -2.87
N VAL A 295 -16.06 23.16 -3.95
CA VAL A 295 -16.17 24.48 -4.62
C VAL A 295 -17.57 24.70 -5.17
N ILE A 296 -18.18 23.69 -5.79
CA ILE A 296 -19.56 23.78 -6.31
C ILE A 296 -20.56 24.02 -5.17
N LEU A 297 -20.45 23.28 -4.07
CA LEU A 297 -21.31 23.46 -2.89
C LEU A 297 -21.14 24.85 -2.26
N LEU A 298 -19.90 25.36 -2.19
CA LEU A 298 -19.62 26.70 -1.67
C LEU A 298 -20.21 27.78 -2.58
N ASN A 299 -20.13 27.62 -3.90
CA ASN A 299 -20.73 28.55 -4.86
C ASN A 299 -22.27 28.56 -4.75
N ILE A 300 -22.90 27.40 -4.55
CA ILE A 300 -24.34 27.32 -4.30
C ILE A 300 -24.71 28.01 -2.97
N LEU A 301 -23.91 27.82 -1.93
CA LEU A 301 -24.13 28.45 -0.62
C LEU A 301 -23.96 29.98 -0.70
N ILE A 302 -22.95 30.48 -1.41
CA ILE A 302 -22.76 31.90 -1.67
C ILE A 302 -23.96 32.47 -2.44
N ALA A 303 -24.46 31.76 -3.46
CA ALA A 303 -25.65 32.18 -4.18
C ALA A 303 -26.89 32.26 -3.27
N GLN A 304 -27.11 31.25 -2.41
CA GLN A 304 -28.22 31.25 -1.44
C GLN A 304 -28.10 32.37 -0.41
N MET A 305 -26.89 32.64 0.09
CA MET A 305 -26.63 33.75 1.01
C MET A 305 -26.83 35.10 0.31
N SER A 306 -26.41 35.22 -0.95
CA SER A 306 -26.60 36.42 -1.76
C SER A 306 -28.07 36.73 -1.96
N THR A 307 -28.89 35.73 -2.35
CA THR A 307 -30.34 35.94 -2.52
C THR A 307 -31.01 36.28 -1.20
N THR A 308 -30.60 35.63 -0.11
CA THR A 308 -31.15 35.90 1.22
C THR A 308 -30.77 37.31 1.70
N PHE A 309 -29.55 37.76 1.39
CA PHE A 309 -29.07 39.10 1.71
C PHE A 309 -29.78 40.18 0.89
N THR A 310 -29.93 40.00 -0.43
CA THR A 310 -30.68 40.93 -1.29
C THR A 310 -32.14 41.04 -0.86
N GLN A 311 -32.76 39.91 -0.50
CA GLN A 311 -34.13 39.90 0.01
C GLN A 311 -34.23 40.64 1.37
N ALA A 312 -33.31 40.40 2.29
CA ALA A 312 -33.27 41.10 3.58
C ALA A 312 -33.04 42.61 3.43
N LYS A 313 -32.17 43.03 2.50
CA LYS A 313 -31.90 44.45 2.21
C LYS A 313 -33.13 45.17 1.67
N ASN A 314 -33.88 44.54 0.76
CA ASN A 314 -35.09 45.13 0.19
C ASN A 314 -36.20 45.30 1.24
N VAL A 315 -36.37 44.32 2.14
CA VAL A 315 -37.33 44.41 3.24
C VAL A 315 -36.94 45.53 4.22
N ALA A 316 -35.67 45.61 4.61
CA ALA A 316 -35.18 46.65 5.54
C ALA A 316 -35.33 48.08 4.97
N ARG A 317 -35.13 48.27 3.67
CA ARG A 317 -35.30 49.59 3.03
C ARG A 317 -36.77 50.00 2.96
N LEU A 318 -37.68 49.05 2.70
CA LEU A 318 -39.12 49.33 2.70
C LEU A 318 -39.62 49.70 4.10
N GLU A 319 -39.13 49.02 5.13
CA GLU A 319 -39.39 49.40 6.54
C GLU A 319 -38.84 50.79 6.87
N TYR A 320 -37.64 51.14 6.39
CA TYR A 320 -37.06 52.47 6.58
C TYR A 320 -37.89 53.58 5.94
N ASP A 321 -38.37 53.40 4.71
CA ASP A 321 -39.20 54.38 4.03
C ASP A 321 -40.56 54.55 4.73
N VAL A 322 -41.15 53.46 5.21
CA VAL A 322 -42.36 53.51 6.04
C VAL A 322 -42.12 54.31 7.32
N ASP A 323 -41.02 54.07 8.03
CA ASP A 323 -40.70 54.80 9.27
C ASP A 323 -40.42 56.29 8.99
N ARG A 324 -39.74 56.60 7.88
CA ARG A 324 -39.51 57.99 7.43
C ARG A 324 -40.81 58.72 7.12
N ILE A 325 -41.76 58.08 6.43
CA ILE A 325 -43.10 58.64 6.15
C ILE A 325 -43.86 58.83 7.47
N LEU A 326 -43.80 57.86 8.39
CA LEU A 326 -44.46 57.94 9.68
C LEU A 326 -43.89 59.10 10.53
N GLN A 327 -42.57 59.29 10.54
CA GLN A 327 -41.93 60.41 11.20
C GLN A 327 -42.30 61.75 10.55
N LEU A 328 -42.29 61.84 9.21
CA LEU A 328 -42.69 63.04 8.47
C LEU A 328 -44.13 63.44 8.79
N THR A 329 -45.07 62.50 8.73
CA THR A 329 -46.49 62.73 9.05
C THR A 329 -46.69 63.11 10.53
N ARG A 330 -45.88 62.57 11.44
CA ARG A 330 -45.87 62.99 12.84
C ARG A 330 -45.40 64.43 13.02
N MET A 331 -44.38 64.85 12.25
CA MET A 331 -43.90 66.24 12.24
C MET A 331 -44.93 67.20 11.62
N GLU A 332 -45.65 66.81 10.57
CA GLU A 332 -46.72 67.62 9.97
C GLU A 332 -47.88 67.87 10.93
N ARG A 333 -48.12 66.98 11.90
CA ARG A 333 -49.21 67.07 12.87
C ARG A 333 -48.92 68.02 14.05
N PHE A 334 -47.71 68.60 14.12
CA PHE A 334 -47.38 69.59 15.15
C PHE A 334 -48.11 70.92 14.89
N PRO A 335 -48.98 71.37 15.82
CA PRO A 335 -49.94 72.45 15.57
C PRO A 335 -49.31 73.83 15.36
N PHE A 336 -48.05 74.04 15.75
CA PHE A 336 -47.38 75.34 15.68
C PHE A 336 -46.67 75.60 14.34
N LEU A 337 -46.47 74.57 13.49
CA LEU A 337 -45.56 74.67 12.34
C LEU A 337 -46.26 74.70 10.97
N ASN A 338 -47.53 74.30 10.85
CA ASN A 338 -48.35 74.33 9.62
C ASN A 338 -47.58 73.98 8.31
N LEU A 339 -46.70 72.98 8.39
CA LEU A 339 -45.72 72.66 7.34
C LEU A 339 -46.40 72.23 6.03
N ARG A 340 -47.51 71.49 6.15
CA ARG A 340 -48.26 70.96 4.99
C ARG A 340 -48.87 72.07 4.12
N VAL A 341 -49.29 73.18 4.72
CA VAL A 341 -49.83 74.34 3.96
C VAL A 341 -48.69 75.19 3.42
N LYS A 342 -47.64 75.39 4.22
CA LYS A 342 -46.53 76.28 3.87
C LYS A 342 -45.70 75.78 2.67
N TYR A 343 -45.53 74.47 2.54
CA TYR A 343 -44.72 73.85 1.49
C TYR A 343 -45.56 73.06 0.48
N TYR A 344 -46.87 73.32 0.41
CA TYR A 344 -47.73 72.72 -0.59
C TYR A 344 -47.32 73.18 -1.99
N LYS A 345 -46.98 72.23 -2.85
CA LYS A 345 -46.87 72.42 -4.30
C LYS A 345 -47.84 71.45 -4.96
N GLU A 346 -48.63 71.94 -5.90
CA GLU A 346 -49.61 71.12 -6.63
C GLU A 346 -48.94 70.09 -7.56
N GLY A 347 -47.74 70.40 -8.02
CA GLY A 347 -46.87 69.50 -8.77
C GLY A 347 -45.49 70.12 -8.98
N ASP A 348 -44.51 69.31 -9.36
CA ASP A 348 -43.19 69.77 -9.79
C ASP A 348 -42.84 69.11 -11.13
N TRP A 349 -42.27 69.88 -12.05
CA TRP A 349 -41.89 69.36 -13.37
C TRP A 349 -40.50 68.75 -13.27
N ILE A 350 -40.43 67.42 -13.29
CA ILE A 350 -39.16 66.69 -13.29
C ILE A 350 -38.73 66.48 -14.74
N SER A 351 -37.47 66.79 -15.06
CA SER A 351 -36.93 66.56 -16.41
C SER A 351 -36.84 65.06 -16.69
N GLU A 352 -37.07 64.64 -17.94
CA GLU A 352 -36.96 63.22 -18.33
C GLU A 352 -35.60 62.62 -17.96
N MET A 353 -34.52 63.40 -18.04
CA MET A 353 -33.19 62.91 -17.67
C MET A 353 -33.06 62.66 -16.16
N LYS A 354 -33.65 63.54 -15.33
CA LYS A 354 -33.64 63.35 -13.87
C LYS A 354 -34.59 62.23 -13.44
N LEU A 355 -35.76 62.14 -14.08
CA LEU A 355 -36.70 61.03 -13.87
C LEU A 355 -36.07 59.71 -14.30
N ALA A 356 -35.42 59.66 -15.46
CA ALA A 356 -34.71 58.48 -15.94
C ALA A 356 -33.54 58.12 -15.01
N GLN A 357 -32.80 59.10 -14.48
CA GLN A 357 -31.73 58.85 -13.51
C GLN A 357 -32.28 58.26 -12.21
N GLU A 358 -33.37 58.80 -11.66
CA GLU A 358 -34.01 58.25 -10.45
C GLU A 358 -34.64 56.86 -10.71
N LEU A 359 -35.26 56.65 -11.88
CA LEU A 359 -35.80 55.34 -12.27
C LEU A 359 -34.69 54.33 -12.56
N LEU A 360 -33.55 54.77 -13.10
CA LEU A 360 -32.37 53.94 -13.31
C LEU A 360 -31.73 53.55 -12.00
N GLU A 361 -31.56 54.49 -11.07
CA GLU A 361 -31.09 54.22 -9.70
C GLU A 361 -32.03 53.20 -9.00
N PHE A 362 -33.34 53.30 -9.23
CA PHE A 362 -34.32 52.31 -8.76
C PHE A 362 -34.32 50.97 -9.53
N SER A 363 -33.71 50.92 -10.72
CA SER A 363 -33.66 49.73 -11.59
C SER A 363 -32.34 48.95 -11.47
N GLU A 364 -31.19 49.63 -11.35
CA GLU A 364 -29.89 49.03 -11.08
C GLU A 364 -29.89 48.36 -9.69
N ASP A 365 -30.57 48.95 -8.72
CA ASP A 365 -30.80 48.35 -7.40
C ASP A 365 -31.78 47.16 -7.41
N ARG A 366 -32.51 46.91 -8.51
CA ARG A 366 -33.44 45.78 -8.68
C ARG A 366 -32.82 44.57 -9.38
N ASN A 367 -31.76 44.80 -10.16
CA ASN A 367 -31.05 43.79 -10.95
C ASN A 367 -29.68 43.41 -10.35
N SER A 368 -29.39 43.84 -9.13
CA SER A 368 -28.29 43.39 -8.26
C SER A 368 -28.84 42.71 -7.00
#